data_AF-A0AAV4AJV0-F1
#
_entry.id   AF-A0AAV4AJV0-F1
#
_cell.length_a   1.000
_cell.length_b   1.000
_cell.length_c   1.000
_cell.angle_alpha   90.00
_cell.angle_beta   90.00
_cell.angle_gamma   90.00
#
_symmetry.space_group_name_H-M   'P 1'
#
loop_
_entity.id
_entity.type
_entity.pdbx_description
1 polymer ?
#
loop_
_entity_poly.entity_id
_entity_poly.type
_entity_poly.pdbx_seq_one_letter_code
_entity_poly.pdbx_strand_id
1 'polypeptide(L)' 'MGLEISFVDCTVIQNVINALTPNTKMIWIETPTNPTLKLVDITAVCQAVRAETEDWEVRPFVVVDNTFMSAYFQ' A
#
# COMPACT_ATOMS: atom_id res chain seq x y z
N MET A 1 -3.98 5.44 21.70
CA MET A 1 -4.43 4.65 20.54
C MET A 1 -3.19 4.07 19.87
N GLY A 2 -2.64 2.95 20.40
CA GLY A 2 -1.29 2.44 20.11
C GLY A 2 -1.07 1.87 18.71
N LEU A 3 -1.29 2.69 17.68
CA LEU A 3 -0.96 2.41 16.29
C LEU A 3 0.31 3.18 15.91
N GLU A 4 1.25 2.50 15.30
CA GLU A 4 2.41 3.10 14.66
C GLU A 4 2.07 3.41 13.21
N ILE A 5 2.36 4.63 12.76
CA ILE A 5 2.02 5.10 11.41
C ILE A 5 3.31 5.57 10.74
N SER A 6 3.55 5.07 9.53
CA SER A 6 4.63 5.52 8.65
C SER A 6 4.05 6.06 7.35
N PHE A 7 4.52 7.24 6.92
CA PHE A 7 4.18 7.81 5.61
C PHE A 7 5.27 7.45 4.62
N VAL A 8 4.87 6.84 3.51
CA VAL A 8 5.77 6.26 2.50
C VAL A 8 5.32 6.74 1.12
N ASP A 9 6.27 7.16 0.27
CA ASP A 9 5.95 7.40 -1.14
C ASP A 9 5.82 6.06 -1.87
N CYS A 10 4.57 5.58 -1.96
CA CYS A 10 4.23 4.30 -2.59
C CYS A 10 4.32 4.31 -4.12
N THR A 11 4.65 5.45 -4.75
CA THR A 11 4.95 5.48 -6.20
C THR A 11 6.29 4.81 -6.53
N VAL A 12 7.14 4.60 -5.51
CA VAL A 12 8.41 3.88 -5.61
C VAL A 12 8.32 2.60 -4.79
N ILE A 13 8.22 1.47 -5.47
CA ILE A 13 7.95 0.16 -4.83
C ILE A 13 8.96 -0.21 -3.74
N GLN A 14 10.23 0.15 -3.92
CA GLN A 14 11.29 -0.13 -2.94
C GLN A 14 11.03 0.56 -1.60
N ASN A 15 10.39 1.73 -1.60
CA ASN A 15 10.05 2.43 -0.37
C ASN A 15 9.01 1.63 0.44
N VAL A 16 8.06 0.99 -0.24
CA VAL A 16 7.06 0.12 0.41
C VAL A 16 7.74 -1.06 1.06
N ILE A 17 8.61 -1.76 0.31
CA ILE A 17 9.38 -2.92 0.81
C ILE A 17 10.20 -2.53 2.04
N ASN A 18 10.95 -1.43 1.97
CA ASN A 18 11.82 -0.99 3.06
C ASN A 18 11.05 -0.56 4.32
N ALA A 19 9.77 -0.19 4.20
CA ALA A 19 8.93 0.24 5.31
C ALA A 19 8.15 -0.91 5.97
N LEU A 20 8.17 -2.11 5.39
CA LEU A 20 7.52 -3.28 5.97
C LEU A 20 8.23 -3.70 7.27
N THR A 21 7.44 -3.99 8.29
CA THR A 21 7.92 -4.55 9.57
C THR A 21 7.01 -5.69 10.00
N PRO A 22 7.45 -6.62 10.86
CA PRO A 22 6.58 -7.69 11.36
C PRO A 22 5.27 -7.21 12.03
N ASN A 23 5.25 -5.95 12.49
CA ASN A 23 4.08 -5.30 13.09
C ASN A 23 3.16 -4.63 12.06
N THR A 24 3.57 -4.47 10.80
CA THR A 24 2.73 -3.90 9.75
C THR A 24 1.48 -4.77 9.57
N LYS A 25 0.29 -4.17 9.66
CA LYS A 25 -0.99 -4.87 9.45
C LYS A 25 -1.79 -4.33 8.27
N MET A 26 -1.49 -3.12 7.79
CA MET A 26 -2.21 -2.46 6.71
C MET A 26 -1.26 -1.60 5.88
N ILE A 27 -1.44 -1.62 4.56
CA ILE A 27 -0.91 -0.62 3.63
C ILE A 27 -2.11 0.11 3.05
N TRP A 28 -2.17 1.42 3.24
CA TRP A 28 -3.21 2.27 2.66
C TRP A 28 -2.63 3.07 1.51
N ILE A 29 -3.21 2.93 0.32
CA ILE A 29 -2.85 3.72 -0.86
C ILE A 29 -4.09 4.39 -1.45
N GLU A 30 -3.87 5.50 -2.14
CA GLU A 30 -4.85 6.22 -2.92
C GLU A 30 -4.24 6.41 -4.31
N THR A 31 -4.99 6.13 -5.38
CA THR A 31 -4.49 6.30 -6.75
C THR A 31 -5.64 6.51 -7.74
N PRO A 32 -5.71 7.66 -8.43
CA PRO A 32 -4.85 8.84 -8.29
C PRO A 32 -4.96 9.52 -6.91
N THR A 33 -3.86 10.06 -6.38
CA THR A 33 -3.86 10.74 -5.08
C THR A 33 -4.51 12.13 -5.10
N ASN A 34 -5.23 12.51 -4.03
CA ASN A 34 -5.69 13.88 -3.81
C ASN A 34 -4.57 14.76 -3.19
N PRO A 35 -4.30 15.99 -3.67
CA PRO A 35 -4.79 16.62 -4.91
C PRO A 35 -3.83 16.46 -6.09
N THR A 36 -2.66 15.87 -5.88
CA THR A 36 -1.54 15.91 -6.86
C THR A 36 -1.63 14.88 -7.99
N LEU A 37 -2.61 13.97 -7.92
CA LEU A 37 -2.90 12.92 -8.90
C LEU A 37 -1.71 11.98 -9.18
N LYS A 38 -0.91 11.67 -8.16
CA LYS A 38 0.15 10.65 -8.30
C LYS A 38 -0.51 9.29 -8.52
N LEU A 39 0.10 8.47 -9.37
CA LEU A 39 -0.35 7.11 -9.64
C LEU A 39 0.51 6.10 -8.89
N VAL A 40 -0.14 5.12 -8.27
CA VAL A 40 0.51 3.99 -7.60
C VAL A 40 0.19 2.73 -8.39
N ASP A 41 1.21 1.90 -8.66
CA ASP A 41 1.01 0.59 -9.26
C ASP A 41 0.47 -0.40 -8.21
N ILE A 42 -0.85 -0.58 -8.18
CA ILE A 42 -1.54 -1.47 -7.24
C ILE A 42 -1.03 -2.91 -7.37
N THR A 43 -0.78 -3.38 -8.60
CA THR A 43 -0.34 -4.76 -8.83
C THR A 43 1.06 -4.97 -8.27
N ALA A 44 1.98 -4.04 -8.54
CA ALA A 44 3.33 -4.10 -8.01
C ALA A 44 3.34 -4.07 -6.47
N VAL A 45 2.54 -3.19 -5.85
CA VAL A 45 2.40 -3.14 -4.38
C VAL A 45 1.89 -4.47 -3.82
N CYS A 46 0.81 -5.01 -4.37
CA CYS A 46 0.25 -6.29 -3.91
C CYS A 46 1.24 -7.46 -4.06
N GLN A 47 1.98 -7.51 -5.17
CA GLN A 47 2.99 -8.54 -5.42
C GLN A 47 4.17 -8.43 -4.46
N ALA A 48 4.71 -7.22 -4.25
CA ALA A 48 5.80 -6.97 -3.32
C ALA A 48 5.39 -7.32 -1.89
N VAL A 49 4.24 -6.84 -1.41
CA VAL A 49 3.74 -7.17 -0.07
C VAL A 49 3.57 -8.67 0.07
N ARG A 50 3.01 -9.36 -0.93
CA ARG A 50 2.86 -10.82 -0.89
C ARG A 50 4.20 -11.55 -0.78
N ALA A 51 5.20 -11.14 -1.57
CA ALA A 51 6.50 -11.78 -1.61
C ALA A 51 7.29 -11.56 -0.30
N GLU A 52 7.37 -10.31 0.17
CA GLU A 52 8.15 -9.94 1.36
C GLU A 52 7.54 -10.46 2.67
N THR A 53 6.25 -10.83 2.65
CA THR A 53 5.52 -11.31 3.82
C THR A 53 5.01 -12.74 3.67
N GLU A 54 5.60 -13.53 2.76
CA GLU A 54 5.19 -14.91 2.50
C GLU A 54 5.26 -15.79 3.76
N ASP A 55 6.33 -15.61 4.56
CA ASP A 55 6.59 -16.38 5.78
C ASP A 55 6.01 -15.73 7.05
N TRP A 56 5.26 -14.63 6.93
CA TRP A 56 4.69 -13.95 8.09
C TRP A 56 3.40 -14.65 8.54
N GLU A 57 3.21 -14.77 9.86
CA GLU A 57 2.00 -15.35 10.43
C GLU A 57 0.72 -14.62 9.96
N VAL A 58 0.80 -13.30 9.82
CA VAL A 58 -0.28 -12.46 9.30
C VAL A 58 0.26 -11.53 8.24
N ARG A 59 -0.19 -11.74 6.99
CA ARG A 59 0.09 -10.84 5.87
C ARG A 59 -0.70 -9.52 6.05
N PRO A 60 -0.07 -8.36 5.83
CA PRO A 60 -0.77 -7.08 5.78
C PRO A 60 -1.80 -7.03 4.64
N PHE A 61 -2.95 -6.41 4.86
CA PHE A 61 -3.89 -6.12 3.77
C PHE A 61 -3.57 -4.79 3.10
N VAL A 62 -3.79 -4.73 1.77
CA VAL A 62 -3.65 -3.50 0.98
C VAL A 62 -5.05 -2.92 0.78
N VAL A 63 -5.22 -1.66 1.17
CA VAL A 63 -6.44 -0.88 0.93
C VAL A 63 -6.16 0.12 -0.17
N VAL A 64 -7.06 0.19 -1.15
CA VAL A 64 -7.04 1.20 -2.21
C VAL A 64 -8.23 2.14 -2.00
N ASP A 65 -7.96 3.39 -1.68
CA ASP A 65 -8.97 4.44 -1.80
C ASP A 65 -9.14 4.75 -3.30
N ASN A 66 -10.29 4.32 -3.81
CA ASN A 66 -10.64 4.39 -5.23
C ASN A 66 -11.66 5.50 -5.54
N THR A 67 -11.77 6.51 -4.65
CA THR A 67 -12.81 7.55 -4.75
C THR A 67 -12.77 8.31 -6.09
N PHE A 68 -11.58 8.58 -6.63
CA PHE A 68 -11.44 9.30 -7.91
C PHE A 68 -11.90 8.50 -9.13
N MET A 69 -11.67 7.17 -9.15
CA MET A 69 -11.94 6.35 -10.33
C MET A 69 -13.29 5.67 -10.29
N SER A 70 -13.83 5.39 -9.10
CA SER A 70 -14.95 4.45 -8.89
C SER A 70 -14.67 3.04 -9.43
N ALA A 71 -15.52 2.09 -9.07
CA ALA A 71 -15.42 0.71 -9.56
C ALA A 71 -15.63 0.55 -11.09
N TYR A 72 -16.06 1.61 -11.79
CA TYR A 72 -16.21 1.55 -13.24
C TYR A 72 -14.88 1.62 -13.98
N PHE A 73 -13.91 2.39 -13.46
CA PHE A 73 -12.65 2.64 -14.16
C PHE A 73 -11.44 1.95 -13.53
N GLN A 74 -11.53 1.48 -12.28
CA GLN A 74 -10.44 0.82 -11.58
C GLN A 74 -10.96 -0.12 -10.50
#